data_AF-W9B6U5-F1
#
_entry.id   AF-W9B6U5-F1
#
_cell.length_a   1.000
_cell.length_b   1.000
_cell.length_c   1.000
_cell.angle_alpha   90.00
_cell.angle_beta   90.00
_cell.angle_gamma   90.00
#
_symmetry.space_group_name_H-M   'P 1'
#
loop_
_entity.id
_entity.type
_entity.pdbx_description
1 polymer ?
#
loop_
_entity_poly.entity_id
_entity_poly.type
_entity_poly.pdbx_seq_one_letter_code
_entity_poly.pdbx_strand_id
1 'polypeptide(L)'
;MSELTRSGAGRASREMLSKVPEITVWFWVIKILCTTVGESFADYINVTLGVGLVPTAVIFTVVLAAVLAWQLSLNRYQPFAYWLTVVVLSVTGTLYTDILTDSLGVPLAVSSAVFAAVLALVFGVWFVRERTLSIHSITTLPRELFYWLAILVTFALGTAVGDWTLEFTGWGPGVSVLLPAGLIVAIVVGWKLGANAVLSFWLAYILTRPLGANLGDWLGFPKDQQGLGLGVAITSVIFLTAILATVVYLTVTRADVINDADTPRAADPGREKVMLGYFAAVAVATGALLTWAHAQPHGAPPGAEGPAVIVPISAGQASAHFPAADVINFRTITQAALSKVQSGDQTGATASAKNLETAWDDAQSRLKAADDATWTAIDGRIDAVLTAIRDPHPDLATESQALNDLLAALT
;
A
#
# COMPACT_ATOMS: atom_id res chain seq x y z
N MET A 1 44.95 -54.44 17.70
CA MET A 1 44.88 -53.80 16.37
C MET A 1 43.60 -52.99 16.36
N SER A 2 43.74 -51.67 16.54
CA SER A 2 42.64 -50.71 16.72
C SER A 2 42.33 -50.12 15.36
N GLU A 3 41.08 -50.22 14.89
CA GLU A 3 40.61 -49.45 13.74
C GLU A 3 39.31 -48.75 14.10
N LEU A 4 39.46 -47.43 14.22
CA LEU A 4 38.45 -46.43 14.53
C LEU A 4 37.39 -46.39 13.43
N THR A 5 36.17 -46.82 13.76
CA THR A 5 34.99 -46.46 12.97
C THR A 5 34.72 -44.98 13.21
N ARG A 6 35.17 -44.14 12.27
CA ARG A 6 34.81 -42.73 12.15
C ARG A 6 33.29 -42.60 12.26
N SER A 7 32.81 -42.02 13.36
CA SER A 7 31.45 -41.49 13.44
C SER A 7 31.34 -40.39 12.38
N GLY A 8 30.63 -40.68 11.30
CA GLY A 8 30.07 -39.63 10.45
C GLY A 8 29.08 -38.85 11.30
N ALA A 9 29.53 -37.78 11.92
CA ALA A 9 28.67 -36.71 12.41
C ALA A 9 28.01 -36.09 11.18
N GLY A 10 26.94 -36.75 10.69
CA GLY A 10 25.98 -36.10 9.82
C GLY A 10 25.53 -34.85 10.58
N ARG A 11 25.68 -33.67 9.96
CA ARG A 11 25.07 -32.44 10.44
C ARG A 11 23.64 -32.78 10.83
N ALA A 12 23.34 -32.78 12.12
CA ALA A 12 21.97 -32.77 12.60
C ALA A 12 21.35 -31.53 11.95
N SER A 13 20.56 -31.74 10.89
CA SER A 13 19.69 -30.69 10.38
C SER A 13 18.85 -30.30 11.60
N ARG A 14 19.02 -29.06 12.08
CA ARG A 14 18.15 -28.53 13.14
C ARG A 14 16.73 -28.77 12.68
N GLU A 15 16.01 -29.72 13.30
CA GLU A 15 14.58 -29.85 13.11
C GLU A 15 13.97 -28.57 13.68
N MET A 16 13.60 -27.64 12.80
CA MET A 16 12.91 -26.42 13.18
C MET A 16 11.43 -26.77 13.36
N LEU A 17 10.87 -26.40 14.50
CA LEU A 17 9.43 -26.46 14.72
C LEU A 17 8.77 -25.39 13.82
N SER A 18 7.49 -25.60 13.45
CA SER A 18 6.75 -24.61 12.66
C SER A 18 6.92 -23.21 13.24
N LYS A 19 7.31 -22.27 12.37
CA LYS A 19 7.55 -20.86 12.72
C LYS A 19 6.36 -19.94 12.43
N VAL A 20 5.27 -20.51 11.95
CA VAL A 20 4.06 -19.77 11.57
C VAL A 20 2.94 -20.10 12.56
N PRO A 21 2.14 -19.11 12.97
CA PRO A 21 0.97 -19.33 13.82
C PRO A 21 -0.03 -20.29 13.17
N GLU A 22 -0.88 -20.88 14.01
CA GLU A 22 -2.08 -21.54 13.55
C GLU A 22 -3.06 -20.53 12.90
N ILE A 23 -3.72 -20.94 11.81
CA ILE A 23 -4.63 -20.10 11.02
C ILE A 23 -6.01 -20.05 11.71
N THR A 24 -6.05 -19.46 12.90
CA THR A 24 -7.30 -19.26 13.66
C THR A 24 -7.97 -17.94 13.27
N VAL A 25 -9.12 -17.62 13.88
CA VAL A 25 -9.75 -16.29 13.72
C VAL A 25 -8.79 -15.17 14.16
N TRP A 26 -7.99 -15.41 15.20
CA TRP A 26 -7.04 -14.41 15.70
C TRP A 26 -5.95 -14.08 14.68
N PHE A 27 -5.49 -15.07 13.90
CA PHE A 27 -4.55 -14.85 12.80
C PHE A 27 -5.09 -13.84 11.80
N TRP A 28 -6.34 -13.99 11.39
CA TRP A 28 -6.97 -13.07 10.43
C TRP A 28 -7.20 -11.69 11.02
N VAL A 29 -7.64 -11.60 12.28
CA VAL A 29 -7.85 -10.33 12.98
C VAL A 29 -6.55 -9.53 13.03
N ILE A 30 -5.49 -10.09 13.60
CA ILE A 30 -4.22 -9.37 13.73
C ILE A 30 -3.57 -9.10 12.37
N LYS A 31 -3.71 -10.00 11.38
CA LYS A 31 -3.26 -9.75 10.01
C LYS A 31 -3.93 -8.51 9.40
N ILE A 32 -5.26 -8.38 9.52
CA ILE A 32 -6.00 -7.21 9.02
C ILE A 32 -5.58 -5.94 9.75
N LEU A 33 -5.37 -6.03 11.08
CA LEU A 33 -4.85 -4.89 11.84
C LEU A 33 -3.45 -4.46 11.34
N CYS A 34 -2.55 -5.43 11.12
CA CYS A 34 -1.21 -5.16 10.59
C CYS A 34 -1.24 -4.60 9.16
N THR A 35 -2.11 -5.10 8.29
CA THR A 35 -2.23 -4.54 6.92
C THR A 35 -2.81 -3.13 6.92
N THR A 36 -3.64 -2.78 7.90
CA THR A 36 -4.20 -1.42 8.01
C THR A 36 -3.17 -0.45 8.56
N VAL A 37 -2.44 -0.85 9.60
CA VAL A 37 -1.39 0.01 10.19
C VAL A 37 -0.22 0.22 9.24
N GLY A 38 0.07 -0.73 8.36
CA GLY A 38 1.16 -0.61 7.40
C GLY A 38 1.01 0.61 6.50
N GLU A 39 -0.22 0.87 6.05
CA GLU A 39 -0.59 2.02 5.21
C GLU A 39 -0.51 3.31 6.04
N SER A 40 -1.35 3.40 7.08
CA SER A 40 -1.46 4.62 7.87
C SER A 40 -0.15 5.02 8.56
N PHE A 41 0.67 4.06 8.99
CA PHE A 41 1.92 4.38 9.67
C PHE A 41 3.02 4.80 8.70
N ALA A 42 3.03 4.26 7.47
CA ALA A 42 3.93 4.73 6.42
C ALA A 42 3.64 6.21 6.11
N ASP A 43 2.38 6.54 5.86
CA ASP A 43 1.91 7.91 5.58
C ASP A 43 2.19 8.88 6.73
N TYR A 44 1.99 8.43 7.97
CA TYR A 44 2.27 9.25 9.12
C TYR A 44 3.74 9.70 9.16
N ILE A 45 4.68 8.79 8.88
CA ILE A 45 6.10 9.11 8.94
C ILE A 45 6.52 9.90 7.69
N ASN A 46 6.07 9.48 6.52
CA ASN A 46 6.39 10.11 5.26
C ASN A 46 5.85 11.56 5.20
N VAL A 47 4.54 11.70 5.33
CA VAL A 47 3.79 12.95 5.09
C VAL A 47 3.65 13.76 6.37
N THR A 48 3.13 13.17 7.44
CA THR A 48 2.76 13.94 8.66
C THR A 48 3.99 14.40 9.45
N LEU A 49 4.99 13.55 9.59
CA LEU A 49 6.27 13.91 10.22
C LEU A 49 7.25 14.61 9.25
N GLY A 50 6.94 14.62 7.96
CA GLY A 50 7.76 15.28 6.94
C GLY A 50 9.14 14.66 6.75
N VAL A 51 9.31 13.36 7.05
CA VAL A 51 10.58 12.65 6.83
C VAL A 51 10.84 12.44 5.34
N GLY A 52 9.78 12.39 4.53
CA GLY A 52 9.84 12.13 3.11
C GLY A 52 9.96 10.64 2.78
N LEU A 53 9.59 10.30 1.55
CA LEU A 53 9.33 8.92 1.15
C LEU A 53 10.62 8.08 1.12
N VAL A 54 11.65 8.56 0.42
CA VAL A 54 12.92 7.83 0.26
C VAL A 54 13.65 7.64 1.60
N PRO A 55 13.82 8.66 2.48
CA PRO A 55 14.44 8.46 3.78
C PRO A 55 13.66 7.47 4.67
N THR A 56 12.32 7.55 4.64
CA THR A 56 11.45 6.62 5.39
C THR A 56 11.64 5.18 4.90
N ALA A 57 11.65 4.97 3.59
CA ALA A 57 11.89 3.65 3.00
C ALA A 57 13.26 3.07 3.37
N VAL A 58 14.32 3.89 3.38
CA VAL A 58 15.66 3.45 3.81
C VAL A 58 15.66 3.01 5.27
N ILE A 59 15.06 3.81 6.16
CA ILE A 59 14.94 3.49 7.60
C ILE A 59 14.21 2.15 7.78
N PHE A 60 13.04 2.00 7.16
CA PHE A 60 12.25 0.77 7.30
C PHE A 60 12.90 -0.44 6.62
N THR A 61 13.68 -0.25 5.57
CA THR A 61 14.48 -1.34 4.97
C THR A 61 15.54 -1.85 5.95
N VAL A 62 16.22 -0.95 6.68
CA VAL A 62 17.20 -1.34 7.72
C VAL A 62 16.51 -2.03 8.88
N VAL A 63 15.38 -1.49 9.35
CA VAL A 63 14.57 -2.10 10.42
C VAL A 63 14.06 -3.49 9.99
N LEU A 64 13.61 -3.63 8.74
CA LEU A 64 13.18 -4.90 8.16
C LEU A 64 14.31 -5.92 8.19
N ALA A 65 15.52 -5.54 7.74
CA ALA A 65 16.67 -6.43 7.77
C ALA A 65 16.98 -6.91 9.20
N ALA A 66 16.93 -6.00 10.19
CA ALA A 66 17.19 -6.34 11.59
C ALA A 66 16.12 -7.28 12.18
N VAL A 67 14.84 -6.96 12.00
CA VAL A 67 13.72 -7.76 12.52
C VAL A 67 13.62 -9.11 11.80
N LEU A 68 13.87 -9.15 10.49
CA LEU A 68 13.89 -10.39 9.73
C LEU A 68 15.06 -11.27 10.17
N ALA A 69 16.26 -10.70 10.37
CA ALA A 69 17.40 -11.45 10.91
C ALA A 69 17.09 -12.05 12.30
N TRP A 70 16.42 -11.28 13.17
CA TRP A 70 15.94 -11.78 14.45
C TRP A 70 14.96 -12.95 14.27
N GLN A 71 13.94 -12.81 13.43
CA GLN A 71 12.95 -13.86 13.15
C GLN A 71 13.60 -15.14 12.57
N LEU A 72 14.52 -14.99 11.63
CA LEU A 72 15.25 -16.10 11.02
C LEU A 72 16.13 -16.84 12.05
N SER A 73 16.67 -16.12 13.05
CA SER A 73 17.51 -16.70 14.10
C SER A 73 16.76 -17.59 15.11
N LEU A 74 15.45 -17.41 15.22
CA LEU A 74 14.61 -18.21 16.12
C LEU A 74 14.45 -19.64 15.56
N ASN A 75 14.17 -20.63 16.40
CA ASN A 75 13.98 -22.03 15.96
C ASN A 75 12.53 -22.54 16.15
N ARG A 76 11.64 -21.66 16.62
CA ARG A 76 10.23 -21.95 16.91
C ARG A 76 9.41 -20.68 16.73
N TYR A 77 8.11 -20.83 16.50
CA TYR A 77 7.18 -19.69 16.50
C TYR A 77 7.27 -18.88 17.80
N GLN A 78 7.44 -17.57 17.66
CA GLN A 78 7.39 -16.58 18.73
C GLN A 78 6.45 -15.47 18.28
N PRO A 79 5.28 -15.31 18.92
CA PRO A 79 4.24 -14.38 18.47
C PRO A 79 4.76 -12.96 18.26
N PHE A 80 5.53 -12.43 19.22
CA PHE A 80 6.03 -11.07 19.15
C PHE A 80 6.97 -10.85 17.96
N ALA A 81 7.98 -11.70 17.77
CA ALA A 81 8.94 -11.55 16.68
C ALA A 81 8.26 -11.69 15.32
N TYR A 82 7.38 -12.68 15.17
CA TYR A 82 6.65 -12.92 13.91
C TYR A 82 5.74 -11.75 13.55
N TRP A 83 4.89 -11.29 14.46
CA TRP A 83 3.96 -10.18 14.18
C TRP A 83 4.68 -8.85 14.00
N LEU A 84 5.79 -8.63 14.70
CA LEU A 84 6.66 -7.49 14.44
C LEU A 84 7.23 -7.53 13.02
N THR A 85 7.72 -8.69 12.56
CA THR A 85 8.17 -8.86 11.16
C THR A 85 7.04 -8.55 10.17
N VAL A 86 5.82 -9.01 10.44
CA VAL A 86 4.65 -8.75 9.58
C VAL A 86 4.29 -7.26 9.54
N VAL A 87 4.32 -6.55 10.68
CA VAL A 87 4.09 -5.09 10.73
C VAL A 87 5.15 -4.35 9.92
N VAL A 88 6.43 -4.65 10.15
CA VAL A 88 7.52 -3.98 9.43
C VAL A 88 7.46 -4.26 7.93
N LEU A 89 7.18 -5.51 7.54
CA LEU A 89 6.96 -5.87 6.13
C LEU A 89 5.78 -5.13 5.50
N SER A 90 4.71 -4.89 6.25
CA SER A 90 3.56 -4.14 5.74
C SER A 90 3.91 -2.68 5.46
N VAL A 91 4.67 -2.02 6.35
CA VAL A 91 5.12 -0.64 6.15
C VAL A 91 6.12 -0.56 5.00
N THR A 92 7.12 -1.44 4.98
CA THR A 92 8.12 -1.47 3.90
C THR A 92 7.49 -1.77 2.54
N GLY A 93 6.48 -2.65 2.51
CA GLY A 93 5.74 -2.99 1.29
C GLY A 93 4.98 -1.80 0.70
N THR A 94 4.29 -1.00 1.54
CA THR A 94 3.68 0.28 1.13
C THR A 94 4.74 1.18 0.50
N LEU A 95 5.79 1.51 1.26
CA LEU A 95 6.81 2.47 0.83
C LEU A 95 7.51 2.09 -0.49
N TYR A 96 7.68 0.80 -0.78
CA TYR A 96 8.25 0.35 -2.05
C TYR A 96 7.31 0.53 -3.23
N THR A 97 6.00 0.36 -3.02
CA THR A 97 4.99 0.68 -4.03
C THR A 97 4.97 2.17 -4.28
N ASP A 98 4.87 2.99 -3.24
CA ASP A 98 4.78 4.45 -3.33
C ASP A 98 6.03 5.04 -4.02
N ILE A 99 7.22 4.49 -3.76
CA ILE A 99 8.44 4.93 -4.47
C ILE A 99 8.29 4.72 -5.98
N LEU A 100 7.72 3.59 -6.41
CA LEU A 100 7.53 3.31 -7.83
C LEU A 100 6.46 4.22 -8.43
N THR A 101 5.35 4.45 -7.73
CA THR A 101 4.19 5.16 -8.27
C THR A 101 4.34 6.66 -8.15
N ASP A 102 4.67 7.14 -6.96
CA ASP A 102 4.59 8.57 -6.61
C ASP A 102 5.92 9.26 -6.91
N SER A 103 7.05 8.62 -6.61
CA SER A 103 8.37 9.21 -6.88
C SER A 103 8.88 8.93 -8.29
N LEU A 104 8.63 7.74 -8.84
CA LEU A 104 9.11 7.34 -10.17
C LEU A 104 8.04 7.45 -11.27
N GLY A 105 6.80 7.78 -10.91
CA GLY A 105 5.70 8.00 -11.87
C GLY A 105 5.26 6.74 -12.60
N VAL A 106 5.54 5.55 -12.09
CA VAL A 106 5.15 4.29 -12.73
C VAL A 106 3.65 4.08 -12.51
N PRO A 107 2.83 3.92 -13.57
CA PRO A 107 1.39 3.74 -13.42
C PRO A 107 1.03 2.54 -12.52
N LEU A 108 0.05 2.72 -11.63
CA LEU A 108 -0.38 1.70 -10.66
C LEU A 108 -0.80 0.37 -11.32
N ALA A 109 -1.40 0.43 -12.51
CA ALA A 109 -1.70 -0.75 -13.32
C ALA A 109 -0.44 -1.56 -13.69
N VAL A 110 0.64 -0.87 -14.04
CA VAL A 110 1.93 -1.48 -14.40
C VAL A 110 2.60 -2.04 -13.15
N SER A 111 2.65 -1.27 -12.06
CA SER A 111 3.20 -1.72 -10.76
C SER A 111 2.47 -2.98 -10.26
N SER A 112 1.13 -2.98 -10.31
CA SER A 112 0.30 -4.13 -9.96
C SER A 112 0.61 -5.36 -10.81
N ALA A 113 0.72 -5.20 -12.14
CA ALA A 113 1.05 -6.30 -13.04
C ALA A 113 2.46 -6.88 -12.79
N VAL A 114 3.44 -6.01 -12.54
CA VAL A 114 4.82 -6.41 -12.23
C VAL A 114 4.87 -7.16 -10.90
N PHE A 115 4.26 -6.63 -9.83
CA PHE A 115 4.24 -7.32 -8.55
C PHE A 115 3.49 -8.65 -8.61
N ALA A 116 2.40 -8.74 -9.38
CA ALA A 116 1.69 -10.00 -9.61
C ALA A 116 2.58 -11.04 -10.34
N ALA A 117 3.32 -10.60 -11.36
CA ALA A 117 4.26 -11.47 -12.08
C ALA A 117 5.42 -11.93 -11.18
N VAL A 118 5.98 -11.03 -10.36
CA VAL A 118 7.03 -11.36 -9.38
C VAL A 118 6.49 -12.34 -8.33
N LEU A 119 5.27 -12.13 -7.82
CA LEU A 119 4.65 -13.05 -6.86
C LEU A 119 4.44 -14.44 -7.47
N ALA A 120 3.94 -14.51 -8.70
CA ALA A 120 3.78 -15.76 -9.43
C ALA A 120 5.13 -16.48 -9.65
N LEU A 121 6.20 -15.71 -9.95
CA LEU A 121 7.55 -16.25 -10.06
C LEU A 121 8.06 -16.80 -8.72
N VAL A 122 7.86 -16.07 -7.62
CA VAL A 122 8.24 -16.52 -6.27
C VAL A 122 7.53 -17.82 -5.92
N PHE A 123 6.21 -17.91 -6.14
CA PHE A 123 5.47 -19.16 -5.92
C PHE A 123 5.92 -20.28 -6.86
N GLY A 124 6.18 -19.98 -8.13
CA GLY A 124 6.67 -20.96 -9.10
C GLY A 124 8.01 -21.56 -8.71
N VAL A 125 8.99 -20.72 -8.37
CA VAL A 125 10.32 -21.16 -7.92
C VAL A 125 10.22 -21.93 -6.60
N TRP A 126 9.41 -21.45 -5.65
CA TRP A 126 9.19 -22.15 -4.39
C TRP A 126 8.57 -23.54 -4.63
N PHE A 127 7.53 -23.64 -5.45
CA PHE A 127 6.87 -24.90 -5.76
C PHE A 127 7.79 -25.88 -6.50
N VAL A 128 8.60 -25.42 -7.45
CA VAL A 128 9.57 -26.28 -8.16
C VAL A 128 10.62 -26.85 -7.21
N ARG A 129 11.09 -26.04 -6.24
CA ARG A 129 12.12 -26.42 -5.26
C ARG A 129 11.60 -27.31 -4.14
N GLU A 130 10.46 -26.97 -3.56
CA GLU A 130 9.97 -27.56 -2.31
C GLU A 130 8.73 -28.44 -2.50
N ARG A 131 8.10 -28.41 -3.69
CA ARG A 131 6.89 -29.17 -4.06
C ARG A 131 5.69 -28.94 -3.14
N THR A 132 5.69 -27.84 -2.39
CA THR A 132 4.60 -27.41 -1.51
C THR A 132 4.61 -25.89 -1.38
N LEU A 133 3.43 -25.30 -1.29
CA LEU A 133 3.21 -23.89 -0.91
C LEU A 133 2.52 -23.78 0.46
N SER A 134 2.48 -24.89 1.21
CA SER A 134 1.82 -24.94 2.52
C SER A 134 2.67 -24.26 3.60
N ILE A 135 2.06 -23.30 4.29
CA ILE A 135 2.70 -22.57 5.39
C ILE A 135 2.96 -23.44 6.63
N HIS A 136 2.25 -24.56 6.79
CA HIS A 136 2.48 -25.51 7.89
C HIS A 136 3.81 -26.26 7.76
N SER A 137 4.45 -26.20 6.59
CA SER A 137 5.69 -26.92 6.28
C SER A 137 6.95 -26.04 6.31
N ILE A 138 6.86 -24.84 6.90
CA ILE A 138 7.97 -23.90 7.05
C ILE A 138 8.86 -24.34 8.22
N THR A 139 9.67 -25.37 7.94
CA THR A 139 10.58 -26.02 8.89
C THR A 139 12.04 -25.96 8.43
N THR A 140 12.33 -25.26 7.33
CA THR A 140 13.69 -25.09 6.79
C THR A 140 13.93 -23.63 6.41
N LEU A 141 15.19 -23.19 6.49
CA LEU A 141 15.59 -21.82 6.13
C LEU A 141 15.18 -21.43 4.69
N PRO A 142 15.36 -22.27 3.65
CA PRO A 142 14.92 -21.91 2.30
C PRO A 142 13.42 -21.66 2.20
N ARG A 143 12.59 -22.50 2.85
CA ARG A 143 11.13 -22.32 2.88
C ARG A 143 10.73 -21.05 3.60
N GLU A 144 11.40 -20.75 4.70
CA GLU A 144 11.18 -19.53 5.46
C GLU A 144 11.52 -18.28 4.65
N LEU A 145 12.62 -18.29 3.89
CA LEU A 145 12.98 -17.19 3.00
C LEU A 145 11.98 -16.99 1.87
N PHE A 146 11.52 -18.07 1.22
CA PHE A 146 10.45 -17.98 0.21
C PHE A 146 9.16 -17.42 0.79
N TYR A 147 8.81 -17.85 2.00
CA TYR A 147 7.63 -17.38 2.71
C TYR A 147 7.70 -15.87 2.99
N TRP A 148 8.81 -15.38 3.56
CA TRP A 148 8.96 -13.95 3.85
C TRP A 148 9.05 -13.09 2.58
N LEU A 149 9.71 -13.59 1.54
CA LEU A 149 9.75 -12.93 0.24
C LEU A 149 8.35 -12.86 -0.38
N ALA A 150 7.60 -13.96 -0.36
CA ALA A 150 6.22 -13.96 -0.84
C ALA A 150 5.39 -12.93 -0.07
N ILE A 151 5.51 -12.88 1.26
CA ILE A 151 4.81 -11.90 2.09
C ILE A 151 5.16 -10.46 1.67
N LEU A 152 6.44 -10.12 1.54
CA LEU A 152 6.86 -8.78 1.11
C LEU A 152 6.22 -8.40 -0.22
N VAL A 153 6.28 -9.29 -1.21
CA VAL A 153 5.72 -9.04 -2.54
C VAL A 153 4.19 -8.95 -2.49
N THR A 154 3.51 -9.75 -1.65
CA THR A 154 2.04 -9.61 -1.45
C THR A 154 1.66 -8.28 -0.82
N PHE A 155 2.51 -7.73 0.06
CA PHE A 155 2.26 -6.42 0.65
C PHE A 155 2.36 -5.30 -0.39
N ALA A 156 3.43 -5.30 -1.19
CA ALA A 156 3.61 -4.33 -2.26
C ALA A 156 2.50 -4.45 -3.33
N LEU A 157 2.20 -5.68 -3.79
CA LEU A 157 1.10 -5.95 -4.71
C LEU A 157 -0.24 -5.45 -4.17
N GLY A 158 -0.52 -5.72 -2.89
CA GLY A 158 -1.81 -5.40 -2.31
C GLY A 158 -2.02 -3.90 -2.09
N THR A 159 -0.96 -3.14 -1.80
CA THR A 159 -1.02 -1.66 -1.81
C THR A 159 -1.31 -1.19 -3.24
N ALA A 160 -0.48 -1.59 -4.22
CA ALA A 160 -0.65 -1.18 -5.62
C ALA A 160 -2.04 -1.50 -6.18
N VAL A 161 -2.60 -2.67 -5.87
CA VAL A 161 -3.94 -3.07 -6.31
C VAL A 161 -5.05 -2.32 -5.56
N GLY A 162 -4.83 -1.98 -4.29
CA GLY A 162 -5.74 -1.16 -3.49
C GLY A 162 -5.91 0.21 -4.13
N ASP A 163 -4.79 0.91 -4.34
CA ASP A 163 -4.76 2.26 -4.90
C ASP A 163 -5.23 2.25 -6.35
N TRP A 164 -4.82 1.25 -7.13
CA TRP A 164 -5.30 1.08 -8.50
C TRP A 164 -6.81 0.88 -8.56
N THR A 165 -7.42 0.22 -7.56
CA THR A 165 -8.88 0.07 -7.52
C THR A 165 -9.57 1.41 -7.34
N LEU A 166 -9.03 2.27 -6.46
CA LEU A 166 -9.53 3.63 -6.26
C LEU A 166 -9.37 4.45 -7.55
N GLU A 167 -8.19 4.39 -8.19
CA GLU A 167 -7.91 5.14 -9.42
C GLU A 167 -8.78 4.69 -10.59
N PHE A 168 -8.90 3.38 -10.77
CA PHE A 168 -9.61 2.80 -11.90
C PHE A 168 -11.12 2.97 -11.78
N THR A 169 -11.70 2.97 -10.57
CA THR A 169 -13.16 3.01 -10.40
C THR A 169 -13.70 4.36 -9.91
N GLY A 170 -12.82 5.24 -9.42
CA GLY A 170 -13.19 6.48 -8.73
C GLY A 170 -13.98 6.27 -7.44
N TRP A 171 -14.01 5.04 -6.90
CA TRP A 171 -14.65 4.74 -5.63
C TRP A 171 -13.87 5.39 -4.48
N GLY A 172 -14.58 5.89 -3.47
CA GLY A 172 -13.95 6.28 -2.22
C GLY A 172 -13.40 5.06 -1.47
N PRO A 173 -12.39 5.26 -0.59
CA PRO A 173 -11.77 4.18 0.19
C PRO A 173 -12.78 3.27 0.90
N GLY A 174 -13.80 3.85 1.54
CA GLY A 174 -14.80 3.08 2.29
C GLY A 174 -15.66 2.16 1.43
N VAL A 175 -16.00 2.54 0.19
CA VAL A 175 -16.72 1.66 -0.75
C VAL A 175 -15.78 0.60 -1.30
N SER A 176 -14.54 0.99 -1.60
CA SER A 176 -13.50 0.10 -2.13
C SER A 176 -13.19 -1.07 -1.20
N VAL A 177 -13.31 -0.92 0.13
CA VAL A 177 -13.20 -2.00 1.14
C VAL A 177 -14.16 -3.16 0.87
N LEU A 178 -15.36 -2.90 0.31
CA LEU A 178 -16.38 -3.93 0.09
C LEU A 178 -15.93 -4.98 -0.94
N LEU A 179 -15.10 -4.59 -1.91
CA LEU A 179 -14.61 -5.50 -2.94
C LEU A 179 -13.72 -6.61 -2.36
N PRO A 180 -12.55 -6.33 -1.74
CA PRO A 180 -11.72 -7.37 -1.16
C PRO A 180 -12.43 -8.10 -0.01
N ALA A 181 -13.30 -7.44 0.77
CA ALA A 181 -14.11 -8.10 1.78
C ALA A 181 -15.06 -9.15 1.17
N GLY A 182 -15.79 -8.79 0.12
CA GLY A 182 -16.69 -9.71 -0.61
C GLY A 182 -15.94 -10.87 -1.25
N LEU A 183 -14.75 -10.61 -1.82
CA LEU A 183 -13.90 -11.66 -2.38
C LEU A 183 -13.37 -12.62 -1.32
N ILE A 184 -12.97 -12.12 -0.14
CA ILE A 184 -12.58 -12.97 0.99
C ILE A 184 -13.75 -13.87 1.41
N VAL A 185 -14.98 -13.33 1.50
CA VAL A 185 -16.18 -14.13 1.79
C VAL A 185 -16.40 -15.20 0.72
N ALA A 186 -16.28 -14.85 -0.56
CA ALA A 186 -16.40 -15.80 -1.66
C ALA A 186 -15.35 -16.92 -1.59
N ILE A 187 -14.12 -16.61 -1.16
CA ILE A 187 -13.05 -17.58 -0.93
C ILE A 187 -13.37 -18.50 0.24
N VAL A 188 -13.85 -17.96 1.36
CA VAL A 188 -14.27 -18.75 2.53
C VAL A 188 -15.41 -19.71 2.15
N VAL A 189 -16.37 -19.25 1.35
CA VAL A 189 -17.44 -20.11 0.81
C VAL A 189 -16.85 -21.22 -0.05
N GLY A 190 -15.97 -20.89 -1.01
CA GLY A 190 -15.30 -21.88 -1.86
C GLY A 190 -14.52 -22.93 -1.04
N TRP A 191 -13.76 -22.49 -0.04
CA TRP A 191 -13.04 -23.36 0.88
C TRP A 191 -13.96 -24.31 1.65
N LYS A 192 -15.07 -23.79 2.21
CA LYS A 192 -16.08 -24.64 2.88
C LYS A 192 -16.69 -25.66 1.92
N LEU A 193 -16.88 -25.26 0.66
CA LEU A 193 -17.35 -26.09 -0.44
C LEU A 193 -16.28 -27.01 -1.02
N GLY A 194 -15.08 -27.11 -0.43
CA GLY A 194 -14.07 -28.11 -0.81
C GLY A 194 -13.01 -27.60 -1.79
N ALA A 195 -12.80 -26.29 -1.90
CA ALA A 195 -11.67 -25.73 -2.63
C ALA A 195 -10.34 -26.08 -1.95
N ASN A 196 -9.27 -26.09 -2.73
CA ASN A 196 -7.93 -26.36 -2.21
C ASN A 196 -7.56 -25.38 -1.09
N ALA A 197 -7.17 -25.90 0.08
CA ALA A 197 -6.93 -25.10 1.27
C ALA A 197 -5.73 -24.14 1.10
N VAL A 198 -4.66 -24.58 0.45
CA VAL A 198 -3.45 -23.77 0.23
C VAL A 198 -3.75 -22.61 -0.71
N LEU A 199 -4.45 -22.88 -1.83
CA LEU A 199 -4.87 -21.83 -2.76
C LEU A 199 -5.81 -20.83 -2.09
N SER A 200 -6.82 -21.33 -1.36
CA SER A 200 -7.79 -20.48 -0.67
C SER A 200 -7.11 -19.58 0.37
N PHE A 201 -6.14 -20.13 1.10
CA PHE A 201 -5.32 -19.37 2.05
C PHE A 201 -4.58 -18.23 1.36
N TRP A 202 -3.82 -18.51 0.29
CA TRP A 202 -3.03 -17.48 -0.39
C TRP A 202 -3.91 -16.41 -1.05
N LEU A 203 -5.03 -16.79 -1.67
CA LEU A 203 -5.98 -15.82 -2.23
C LEU A 203 -6.54 -14.89 -1.14
N ALA A 204 -7.00 -15.45 -0.02
CA ALA A 204 -7.50 -14.65 1.10
C ALA A 204 -6.38 -13.77 1.69
N TYR A 205 -5.18 -14.33 1.86
CA TYR A 205 -4.02 -13.62 2.39
C TYR A 205 -3.65 -12.41 1.52
N ILE A 206 -3.59 -12.58 0.19
CA ILE A 206 -3.32 -11.49 -0.74
C ILE A 206 -4.37 -10.39 -0.62
N LEU A 207 -5.66 -10.77 -0.58
CA LEU A 207 -6.78 -9.81 -0.51
C LEU A 207 -6.91 -9.08 0.83
N THR A 208 -6.36 -9.62 1.93
CA THR A 208 -6.34 -8.86 3.20
C THR A 208 -5.54 -7.57 3.10
N ARG A 209 -4.60 -7.46 2.15
CA ARG A 209 -3.81 -6.25 2.00
C ARG A 209 -4.58 -5.07 1.37
N PRO A 210 -5.16 -5.17 0.16
CA PRO A 210 -5.98 -4.08 -0.37
C PRO A 210 -7.16 -3.76 0.55
N LEU A 211 -7.70 -4.76 1.28
CA LEU A 211 -8.68 -4.52 2.33
C LEU A 211 -8.12 -3.58 3.43
N GLY A 212 -6.92 -3.86 3.93
CA GLY A 212 -6.27 -3.08 4.97
C GLY A 212 -5.86 -1.68 4.51
N ALA A 213 -5.31 -1.54 3.30
CA ALA A 213 -4.94 -0.24 2.72
C ALA A 213 -6.17 0.68 2.63
N ASN A 214 -7.22 0.22 1.95
CA ASN A 214 -8.47 0.97 1.81
C ASN A 214 -9.14 1.28 3.16
N LEU A 215 -9.01 0.40 4.16
CA LEU A 215 -9.48 0.66 5.53
C LEU A 215 -8.66 1.76 6.22
N GLY A 216 -7.34 1.76 6.03
CA GLY A 216 -6.43 2.76 6.54
C GLY A 216 -6.77 4.14 6.01
N ASP A 217 -6.90 4.24 4.69
CA ASP A 217 -7.27 5.47 3.97
C ASP A 217 -8.66 5.94 4.37
N TRP A 218 -9.64 5.03 4.42
CA TRP A 218 -11.00 5.38 4.80
C TRP A 218 -11.07 5.96 6.22
N LEU A 219 -10.28 5.44 7.16
CA LEU A 219 -10.25 5.95 8.52
C LEU A 219 -9.40 7.24 8.63
N GLY A 220 -8.28 7.29 7.92
CA GLY A 220 -7.27 8.34 8.00
C GLY A 220 -7.60 9.61 7.22
N PHE A 221 -8.08 9.47 5.98
CA PHE A 221 -8.30 10.60 5.07
C PHE A 221 -9.42 11.53 5.57
N PRO A 222 -9.36 12.84 5.22
CA PRO A 222 -10.42 13.76 5.55
C PRO A 222 -11.68 13.53 4.69
N LYS A 223 -12.79 14.18 5.10
CA LYS A 223 -14.13 13.89 4.56
C LYS A 223 -14.31 14.33 3.10
N ASP A 224 -13.57 15.34 2.68
CA ASP A 224 -13.48 15.81 1.30
C ASP A 224 -12.84 14.76 0.37
N GLN A 225 -11.95 13.92 0.90
CA GLN A 225 -11.39 12.75 0.22
C GLN A 225 -12.19 11.46 0.48
N GLN A 226 -13.44 11.58 0.94
CA GLN A 226 -14.35 10.47 1.24
C GLN A 226 -13.89 9.56 2.42
N GLY A 227 -12.98 10.04 3.27
CA GLY A 227 -12.59 9.40 4.52
C GLY A 227 -13.45 9.83 5.72
N LEU A 228 -13.21 9.20 6.89
CA LEU A 228 -13.90 9.53 8.14
C LEU A 228 -13.29 10.73 8.86
N GLY A 229 -12.05 11.11 8.53
CA GLY A 229 -11.34 12.24 9.11
C GLY A 229 -10.81 12.01 10.53
N LEU A 230 -10.47 10.76 10.89
CA LEU A 230 -9.80 10.50 12.18
C LEU A 230 -8.36 11.00 12.17
N GLY A 231 -7.76 11.14 10.99
CA GLY A 231 -6.36 11.51 10.83
C GLY A 231 -5.46 10.29 10.94
N VAL A 232 -4.47 10.25 10.05
CA VAL A 232 -3.51 9.15 9.89
C VAL A 232 -2.77 8.80 11.19
N ALA A 233 -2.43 9.81 12.00
CA ALA A 233 -1.77 9.62 13.29
C ALA A 233 -2.63 8.87 14.31
N ILE A 234 -3.88 9.28 14.50
CA ILE A 234 -4.80 8.68 15.47
C ILE A 234 -5.17 7.26 15.03
N THR A 235 -5.46 7.08 13.74
CA THR A 235 -5.68 5.76 13.13
C THR A 235 -4.51 4.82 13.47
N SER A 236 -3.27 5.25 13.18
CA SER A 236 -2.08 4.43 13.47
C SER A 236 -1.95 4.05 14.95
N VAL A 237 -2.19 4.97 15.89
CA VAL A 237 -2.14 4.67 17.33
C VAL A 237 -3.18 3.64 17.74
N ILE A 238 -4.41 3.75 17.23
CA ILE A 238 -5.50 2.79 17.52
C ILE A 238 -5.11 1.38 17.05
N PHE A 239 -4.64 1.26 15.80
CA PHE A 239 -4.25 -0.04 15.24
C PHE A 239 -3.01 -0.62 15.93
N LEU A 240 -1.96 0.17 16.19
CA LEU A 240 -0.79 -0.30 16.94
C LEU A 240 -1.16 -0.80 18.33
N THR A 241 -2.07 -0.10 19.03
CA THR A 241 -2.55 -0.51 20.35
C THR A 241 -3.33 -1.82 20.27
N ALA A 242 -4.22 -1.97 19.28
CA ALA A 242 -5.00 -3.19 19.07
C ALA A 242 -4.10 -4.39 18.69
N ILE A 243 -3.07 -4.17 17.86
CA ILE A 243 -2.06 -5.18 17.53
C ILE A 243 -1.33 -5.59 18.80
N LEU A 244 -0.80 -4.63 19.57
CA LEU A 244 -0.07 -4.93 20.81
C LEU A 244 -0.93 -5.73 21.79
N ALA A 245 -2.19 -5.32 22.00
CA ALA A 245 -3.12 -6.04 22.86
C ALA A 245 -3.35 -7.48 22.37
N THR A 246 -3.50 -7.68 21.06
CA THR A 246 -3.69 -9.01 20.46
C THR A 246 -2.42 -9.86 20.59
N VAL A 247 -1.24 -9.30 20.33
CA VAL A 247 0.05 -10.00 20.50
C VAL A 247 0.26 -10.40 21.95
N VAL A 248 -0.02 -9.52 22.92
CA VAL A 248 0.08 -9.83 24.36
C VAL A 248 -0.89 -10.96 24.71
N TYR A 249 -2.14 -10.87 24.27
CA TYR A 249 -3.14 -11.93 24.47
C TYR A 249 -2.67 -13.28 23.92
N LEU A 250 -2.18 -13.33 22.68
CA LEU A 250 -1.66 -14.55 22.04
C LEU A 250 -0.40 -15.08 22.74
N THR A 251 0.49 -14.20 23.18
CA THR A 251 1.69 -14.57 23.93
C THR A 251 1.35 -15.24 25.26
N VAL A 252 0.32 -14.75 25.97
CA VAL A 252 -0.12 -15.30 27.26
C VAL A 252 -0.93 -16.58 27.07
N THR A 253 -1.89 -16.58 26.15
CA THR A 253 -2.84 -17.70 25.97
C THR A 253 -2.31 -18.84 25.12
N ARG A 254 -1.33 -18.57 24.25
CA ARG A 254 -0.84 -19.51 23.23
C ARG A 254 -1.94 -20.10 22.36
N ALA A 255 -3.03 -19.36 22.17
CA ALA A 255 -4.20 -19.77 21.37
C ALA A 255 -3.89 -19.89 19.86
N ASP A 256 -2.70 -19.47 19.45
CA ASP A 256 -2.17 -19.51 18.08
C ASP A 256 -1.00 -20.49 17.90
N VAL A 257 -0.69 -21.28 18.93
CA VAL A 257 0.31 -22.35 18.85
C VAL A 257 -0.39 -23.61 18.35
N ILE A 258 0.15 -24.19 17.27
CA ILE A 258 -0.30 -25.46 16.70
C ILE A 258 -0.10 -26.56 17.75
N ASN A 259 -1.18 -26.93 18.45
CA ASN A 259 -1.15 -27.94 19.51
C ASN A 259 -1.57 -29.34 19.02
N ASP A 260 -2.39 -29.41 17.96
CA ASP A 260 -2.83 -30.65 17.33
C ASP A 260 -2.65 -30.59 15.82
N ALA A 261 -2.21 -31.71 15.22
CA ALA A 261 -2.23 -31.87 13.78
C ALA A 261 -3.68 -32.06 13.34
N ASP A 262 -4.36 -30.96 13.00
CA ASP A 262 -5.67 -31.01 12.37
C ASP A 262 -5.63 -32.04 11.24
N THR A 263 -6.55 -33.01 11.29
CA THR A 263 -6.57 -34.10 10.31
C THR A 263 -6.85 -33.46 8.95
N PRO A 264 -5.93 -33.52 7.98
CA PRO A 264 -6.12 -32.85 6.71
C PRO A 264 -7.42 -33.37 6.09
N ARG A 265 -8.36 -32.47 5.78
CA ARG A 265 -9.56 -32.85 5.05
C ARG A 265 -9.10 -33.51 3.75
N ALA A 266 -9.47 -34.78 3.56
CA ALA A 266 -9.02 -35.54 2.40
C ALA A 266 -9.33 -34.76 1.12
N ALA A 267 -8.27 -34.45 0.36
CA ALA A 267 -8.41 -33.72 -0.88
C ALA A 267 -9.23 -34.57 -1.86
N ASP A 268 -10.31 -34.00 -2.39
CA ASP A 268 -11.08 -34.58 -3.48
C ASP A 268 -10.69 -33.85 -4.78
N PRO A 269 -9.87 -34.47 -5.65
CA PRO A 269 -9.37 -33.82 -6.85
C PRO A 269 -10.49 -33.41 -7.82
N GLY A 270 -11.62 -34.10 -7.82
CA GLY A 270 -12.77 -33.75 -8.65
C GLY A 270 -13.41 -32.46 -8.17
N ARG A 271 -13.61 -32.35 -6.86
CA ARG A 271 -14.17 -31.18 -6.20
C ARG A 271 -13.24 -29.96 -6.29
N GLU A 272 -11.93 -30.16 -6.15
CA GLU A 272 -10.94 -29.10 -6.32
C GLU A 272 -10.98 -28.50 -7.73
N LYS A 273 -11.10 -29.32 -8.79
CA LYS A 273 -11.23 -28.83 -10.18
C LYS A 273 -12.49 -28.00 -10.39
N VAL A 274 -13.63 -28.43 -9.84
CA VAL A 274 -14.88 -27.66 -9.90
C VAL A 274 -14.70 -26.31 -9.17
N MET A 275 -14.02 -26.31 -8.02
CA MET A 275 -13.77 -25.10 -7.25
C MET A 275 -12.75 -24.16 -7.90
N LEU A 276 -11.82 -24.66 -8.71
CA LEU A 276 -11.01 -23.81 -9.60
C LEU A 276 -11.89 -23.09 -10.62
N GLY A 277 -12.89 -23.77 -11.20
CA GLY A 277 -13.89 -23.14 -12.05
C GLY A 277 -14.71 -22.07 -11.31
N TYR A 278 -15.07 -22.32 -10.05
CA TYR A 278 -15.72 -21.32 -9.20
C TYR A 278 -14.84 -20.07 -8.99
N PHE A 279 -13.56 -20.22 -8.64
CA PHE A 279 -12.66 -19.08 -8.50
C PHE A 279 -12.43 -18.32 -9.80
N ALA A 280 -12.35 -19.03 -10.94
CA ALA A 280 -12.29 -18.40 -12.25
C ALA A 280 -13.55 -17.58 -12.55
N ALA A 281 -14.74 -18.09 -12.22
CA ALA A 281 -15.99 -17.36 -12.37
C ALA A 281 -16.04 -16.11 -11.48
N VAL A 282 -15.60 -16.21 -10.23
CA VAL A 282 -15.48 -15.07 -9.30
C VAL A 282 -14.52 -14.02 -9.86
N ALA A 283 -13.36 -14.43 -10.40
CA ALA A 283 -12.39 -13.51 -11.00
C ALA A 283 -12.96 -12.80 -12.25
N VAL A 284 -13.68 -13.52 -13.13
CA VAL A 284 -14.35 -12.92 -14.29
C VAL A 284 -15.44 -11.93 -13.87
N ALA A 285 -16.26 -12.30 -12.87
CA ALA A 285 -17.28 -11.40 -12.32
C ALA A 285 -16.66 -10.14 -11.70
N THR A 286 -15.51 -10.29 -11.02
CA THR A 286 -14.74 -9.16 -10.47
C THR A 286 -14.25 -8.23 -11.56
N GLY A 287 -13.65 -8.77 -12.63
CA GLY A 287 -13.22 -7.98 -13.77
C GLY A 287 -14.37 -7.24 -14.45
N ALA A 288 -15.52 -7.90 -14.62
CA ALA A 288 -16.72 -7.27 -15.17
C ALA A 288 -17.30 -6.17 -14.26
N LEU A 289 -17.25 -6.35 -12.94
CA LEU A 289 -17.65 -5.33 -11.98
C LEU A 289 -16.74 -4.10 -12.05
N LEU A 290 -15.41 -4.31 -12.06
CA LEU A 290 -14.43 -3.23 -12.13
C LEU A 290 -14.54 -2.46 -13.45
N THR A 291 -14.70 -3.15 -14.59
CA THR A 291 -14.87 -2.48 -15.89
C THR A 291 -16.19 -1.71 -15.98
N TRP A 292 -17.27 -2.26 -15.41
CA TRP A 292 -18.54 -1.55 -15.32
C TRP A 292 -18.44 -0.31 -14.43
N ALA A 293 -17.73 -0.41 -13.30
CA ALA A 293 -17.51 0.70 -12.37
C ALA A 293 -16.67 1.81 -13.02
N HIS A 294 -15.58 1.45 -13.69
CA HIS A 294 -14.75 2.37 -14.47
C HIS A 294 -15.52 3.08 -15.59
N ALA A 295 -16.50 2.41 -16.20
CA ALA A 295 -17.33 3.01 -17.24
C ALA A 295 -18.37 4.01 -16.71
N GLN A 296 -18.58 4.10 -15.39
CA GLN A 296 -19.44 5.12 -14.80
C GLN A 296 -18.70 6.46 -14.73
N PRO A 297 -19.39 7.61 -14.87
CA PRO A 297 -18.77 8.92 -14.65
C PRO A 297 -18.22 9.01 -13.22
N HIS A 298 -16.91 9.21 -13.09
CA HIS A 298 -16.25 9.43 -11.81
C HIS A 298 -15.14 10.48 -11.96
N GLY A 299 -14.86 11.21 -10.88
CA GLY A 299 -13.76 12.19 -10.84
C GLY A 299 -12.39 11.53 -10.70
N ALA A 300 -11.34 12.35 -10.63
CA ALA A 300 -10.01 11.89 -10.26
C ALA A 300 -10.03 11.21 -8.87
N PRO A 301 -9.16 10.21 -8.64
CA PRO A 301 -9.09 9.51 -7.37
C PRO A 301 -8.81 10.47 -6.20
N PRO A 302 -9.43 10.28 -5.01
CA PRO A 302 -9.08 11.07 -3.83
C PRO A 302 -7.60 10.85 -3.47
N GLY A 303 -6.81 11.92 -3.40
CA GLY A 303 -5.40 11.86 -2.98
C GLY A 303 -4.38 11.54 -4.07
N ALA A 304 -4.78 11.40 -5.34
CA ALA A 304 -3.81 11.19 -6.42
C ALA A 304 -3.15 12.50 -6.86
N GLU A 305 -1.97 12.80 -6.31
CA GLU A 305 -0.99 13.69 -6.95
C GLU A 305 -0.32 12.96 -8.12
N GLY A 306 -1.09 12.70 -9.18
CA GLY A 306 -0.55 12.19 -10.44
C GLY A 306 0.27 13.27 -11.16
N PRO A 307 1.13 12.90 -12.13
CA PRO A 307 1.88 13.88 -12.91
C PRO A 307 0.92 14.90 -13.53
N ALA A 308 1.14 16.18 -13.19
CA ALA A 308 0.33 17.33 -13.57
C ALA A 308 -0.30 17.18 -14.97
N VAL A 309 -1.57 16.75 -15.02
CA VAL A 309 -2.32 16.77 -16.28
C VAL A 309 -2.70 18.22 -16.50
N ILE A 310 -1.88 18.94 -17.27
CA ILE A 310 -2.13 20.34 -17.62
C ILE A 310 -3.33 20.38 -18.59
N VAL A 311 -4.53 20.53 -18.04
CA VAL A 311 -5.75 20.74 -18.82
C VAL A 311 -5.68 22.14 -19.47
N PRO A 312 -6.07 22.30 -20.75
CA PRO A 312 -6.13 23.62 -21.38
C PRO A 312 -7.06 24.57 -20.61
N ILE A 313 -6.63 25.81 -20.44
CA ILE A 313 -7.43 26.89 -19.85
C ILE A 313 -7.44 28.08 -20.79
N SER A 314 -8.59 28.74 -20.94
CA SER A 314 -8.69 29.96 -21.75
C SER A 314 -8.14 31.16 -20.96
N ALA A 315 -7.51 32.11 -21.65
CA ALA A 315 -7.06 33.35 -21.02
C ALA A 315 -8.23 34.09 -20.37
N GLY A 316 -8.07 34.57 -19.14
CA GLY A 316 -9.12 35.25 -18.37
C GLY A 316 -10.12 34.33 -17.68
N GLN A 317 -10.06 33.02 -17.88
CA GLN A 317 -11.06 32.08 -17.33
C GLN A 317 -11.01 32.04 -15.80
N ALA A 318 -9.82 31.97 -15.19
CA ALA A 318 -9.69 32.00 -13.73
C ALA A 318 -10.27 33.29 -13.13
N SER A 319 -9.95 34.44 -13.73
CA SER A 319 -10.44 35.75 -13.28
C SER A 319 -11.96 35.94 -13.46
N ALA A 320 -12.56 35.24 -14.43
CA ALA A 320 -14.01 35.30 -14.68
C ALA A 320 -14.82 34.38 -13.76
N HIS A 321 -14.24 33.25 -13.33
CA HIS A 321 -14.96 32.21 -12.59
C HIS A 321 -14.63 32.17 -11.09
N PHE A 322 -13.48 32.71 -10.66
CA PHE A 322 -13.08 32.71 -9.26
C PHE A 322 -13.20 34.08 -8.57
N PRO A 323 -13.31 34.12 -7.23
CA PRO A 323 -13.29 35.37 -6.49
C PRO A 323 -11.98 36.13 -6.74
N ALA A 324 -12.09 37.42 -7.07
CA ALA A 324 -10.93 38.25 -7.40
C ALA A 324 -9.87 38.30 -6.28
N ALA A 325 -10.29 38.24 -5.02
CA ALA A 325 -9.36 38.22 -3.88
C ALA A 325 -8.47 36.97 -3.87
N ASP A 326 -9.03 35.80 -4.22
CA ASP A 326 -8.29 34.54 -4.28
C ASP A 326 -7.29 34.57 -5.44
N VAL A 327 -7.75 34.97 -6.62
CA VAL A 327 -6.89 35.09 -7.82
C VAL A 327 -5.72 36.05 -7.56
N ILE A 328 -5.98 37.21 -6.95
CA ILE A 328 -4.92 38.17 -6.58
C ILE A 328 -3.94 37.58 -5.59
N ASN A 329 -4.44 36.84 -4.58
CA ASN A 329 -3.58 36.21 -3.57
C ASN A 329 -2.66 35.17 -4.22
N PHE A 330 -3.20 34.25 -5.03
CA PHE A 330 -2.41 33.24 -5.72
C PHE A 330 -1.35 33.86 -6.61
N ARG A 331 -1.73 34.83 -7.45
CA ARG A 331 -0.77 35.57 -8.30
C ARG A 331 0.35 36.19 -7.48
N THR A 332 0.04 36.79 -6.34
CA THR A 332 1.03 37.45 -5.47
C THR A 332 2.04 36.44 -4.95
N ILE A 333 1.58 35.28 -4.46
CA ILE A 333 2.45 34.23 -3.94
C ILE A 333 3.29 33.61 -5.07
N THR A 334 2.69 33.32 -6.22
CA THR A 334 3.39 32.77 -7.40
C THR A 334 4.46 33.73 -7.91
N GLN A 335 4.19 35.04 -7.93
CA GLN A 335 5.15 36.05 -8.38
C GLN A 335 6.31 36.22 -7.38
N ALA A 336 6.02 36.09 -6.08
CA ALA A 336 7.04 36.04 -5.05
C ALA A 336 7.91 34.78 -5.17
N ALA A 337 7.33 33.61 -5.49
CA ALA A 337 8.08 32.39 -5.77
C ALA A 337 9.02 32.58 -6.97
N LEU A 338 8.51 33.14 -8.08
CA LEU A 338 9.29 33.39 -9.30
C LEU A 338 10.48 34.31 -9.05
N SER A 339 10.29 35.37 -8.28
CA SER A 339 11.38 36.30 -7.95
C SER A 339 12.49 35.62 -7.15
N LYS A 340 12.13 34.69 -6.25
CA LYS A 340 13.09 33.94 -5.44
C LYS A 340 13.86 32.92 -6.27
N VAL A 341 13.16 32.16 -7.10
CA VAL A 341 13.75 31.24 -8.10
C VAL A 341 14.77 31.97 -8.97
N GLN A 342 14.39 33.11 -9.56
CA GLN A 342 15.28 33.92 -10.41
C GLN A 342 16.49 34.49 -9.68
N SER A 343 16.40 34.69 -8.37
CA SER A 343 17.51 35.15 -7.52
C SER A 343 18.40 34.04 -6.98
N GLY A 344 18.05 32.77 -7.24
CA GLY A 344 18.74 31.59 -6.68
C GLY A 344 18.42 31.30 -5.22
N ASP A 345 17.40 31.93 -4.64
CA ASP A 345 16.94 31.66 -3.27
C ASP A 345 15.96 30.47 -3.26
N GLN A 346 16.52 29.25 -3.33
CA GLN A 346 15.71 28.02 -3.37
C GLN A 346 14.91 27.82 -2.09
N THR A 347 15.51 28.09 -0.92
CA THR A 347 14.83 27.93 0.37
C THR A 347 13.61 28.85 0.46
N GLY A 348 13.76 30.10 0.03
CA GLY A 348 12.66 31.02 -0.06
C GLY A 348 11.61 30.61 -1.10
N ALA A 349 12.02 30.05 -2.25
CA ALA A 349 11.10 29.56 -3.27
C ALA A 349 10.24 28.41 -2.75
N THR A 350 10.83 27.43 -2.05
CA THR A 350 10.11 26.34 -1.39
C THR A 350 9.12 26.86 -0.35
N ALA A 351 9.49 27.89 0.43
CA ALA A 351 8.58 28.52 1.38
C ALA A 351 7.39 29.22 0.67
N SER A 352 7.61 29.89 -0.46
CA SER A 352 6.51 30.47 -1.25
C SER A 352 5.62 29.38 -1.85
N ALA A 353 6.20 28.29 -2.35
CA ALA A 353 5.46 27.14 -2.89
C ALA A 353 4.52 26.53 -1.84
N LYS A 354 5.01 26.35 -0.60
CA LYS A 354 4.19 25.91 0.53
C LYS A 354 3.04 26.87 0.85
N ASN A 355 3.29 28.19 0.81
CA ASN A 355 2.24 29.17 1.03
C ASN A 355 1.17 29.14 -0.08
N LEU A 356 1.58 28.85 -1.33
CA LEU A 356 0.67 28.72 -2.46
C LEU A 356 -0.25 27.51 -2.28
N GLU A 357 0.33 26.34 -1.97
CA GLU A 357 -0.38 25.10 -1.63
C GLU A 357 -1.39 25.33 -0.49
N THR A 358 -0.94 25.90 0.63
CA THR A 358 -1.82 26.17 1.78
C THR A 358 -2.99 27.08 1.40
N ALA A 359 -2.71 28.17 0.66
CA ALA A 359 -3.76 29.09 0.24
C ALA A 359 -4.74 28.45 -0.76
N TRP A 360 -4.26 27.56 -1.61
CA TRP A 360 -5.07 26.84 -2.60
C TRP A 360 -5.99 25.81 -1.93
N ASP A 361 -5.46 25.02 -1.00
CA ASP A 361 -6.22 24.02 -0.22
C ASP A 361 -7.31 24.69 0.62
N ASP A 362 -6.98 25.79 1.31
CA ASP A 362 -7.94 26.61 2.04
C ASP A 362 -9.07 27.15 1.14
N ALA A 363 -8.81 27.24 -0.18
CA ALA A 363 -9.74 27.71 -1.19
C ALA A 363 -10.50 26.62 -1.94
N GLN A 364 -10.04 25.37 -1.88
CA GLN A 364 -10.53 24.29 -2.71
C GLN A 364 -12.05 24.17 -2.70
N SER A 365 -12.66 24.08 -1.52
CA SER A 365 -14.11 23.88 -1.39
C SER A 365 -14.94 24.98 -2.06
N ARG A 366 -14.50 26.24 -2.01
CA ARG A 366 -15.20 27.37 -2.64
C ARG A 366 -14.91 27.49 -4.13
N LEU A 367 -13.67 27.24 -4.56
CA LEU A 367 -13.28 27.38 -5.96
C LEU A 367 -13.85 26.26 -6.83
N LYS A 368 -13.79 25.01 -6.33
CA LYS A 368 -14.37 23.85 -7.00
C LYS A 368 -15.89 23.97 -7.15
N ALA A 369 -16.57 24.54 -6.15
CA ALA A 369 -18.00 24.83 -6.22
C ALA A 369 -18.33 25.96 -7.22
N ALA A 370 -17.41 26.90 -7.44
CA ALA A 370 -17.59 27.98 -8.40
C ALA A 370 -17.43 27.48 -9.84
N ASP A 371 -16.35 26.74 -10.12
CA ASP A 371 -16.11 26.14 -11.43
C ASP A 371 -15.08 25.00 -11.34
N ASP A 372 -15.57 23.76 -11.39
CA ASP A 372 -14.77 22.54 -11.25
C ASP A 372 -13.73 22.38 -12.36
N ALA A 373 -14.08 22.71 -13.62
CA ALA A 373 -13.18 22.59 -14.76
C ALA A 373 -12.02 23.59 -14.68
N THR A 374 -12.33 24.84 -14.31
CA THR A 374 -11.33 25.88 -14.07
C THR A 374 -10.45 25.52 -12.87
N TRP A 375 -11.05 24.94 -11.82
CA TRP A 375 -10.31 24.46 -10.65
C TRP A 375 -9.30 23.39 -11.05
N THR A 376 -9.72 22.32 -11.72
CA THR A 376 -8.82 21.26 -12.19
C THR A 376 -7.69 21.78 -13.08
N ALA A 377 -7.97 22.76 -13.95
CA ALA A 377 -6.93 23.32 -14.82
C ALA A 377 -5.88 24.15 -14.07
N ILE A 378 -6.27 24.86 -13.02
CA ILE A 378 -5.33 25.62 -12.18
C ILE A 378 -4.60 24.69 -11.21
N ASP A 379 -5.31 23.71 -10.63
CA ASP A 379 -4.79 22.69 -9.72
C ASP A 379 -3.57 21.97 -10.32
N GLY A 380 -3.71 21.38 -11.52
CA GLY A 380 -2.59 20.72 -12.18
C GLY A 380 -1.41 21.66 -12.50
N ARG A 381 -1.62 22.97 -12.64
CA ARG A 381 -0.52 23.94 -12.82
C ARG A 381 0.17 24.26 -11.50
N ILE A 382 -0.57 24.28 -10.39
CA ILE A 382 0.00 24.41 -9.06
C ILE A 382 0.83 23.18 -8.76
N ASP A 383 0.34 21.98 -9.05
CA ASP A 383 1.10 20.74 -8.90
C ASP A 383 2.42 20.80 -9.67
N ALA A 384 2.40 21.22 -10.94
CA ALA A 384 3.60 21.38 -11.75
C ALA A 384 4.62 22.36 -11.12
N VAL A 385 4.15 23.45 -10.49
CA VAL A 385 5.00 24.38 -9.74
C VAL A 385 5.59 23.72 -8.50
N LEU A 386 4.78 23.01 -7.72
CA LEU A 386 5.23 22.33 -6.51
C LEU A 386 6.26 21.25 -6.85
N THR A 387 6.01 20.44 -7.88
CA THR A 387 6.94 19.42 -8.39
C THR A 387 8.26 20.05 -8.81
N ALA A 388 8.23 21.11 -9.63
CA ALA A 388 9.45 21.74 -10.13
C ALA A 388 10.31 22.34 -9.01
N ILE A 389 9.70 23.04 -8.05
CA ILE A 389 10.41 23.71 -6.95
C ILE A 389 10.93 22.73 -5.89
N ARG A 390 10.21 21.61 -5.68
CA ARG A 390 10.55 20.58 -4.68
C ARG A 390 11.40 19.45 -5.26
N ASP A 391 11.80 19.53 -6.52
CA ASP A 391 12.69 18.55 -7.14
C ASP A 391 14.02 18.47 -6.35
N PRO A 392 14.59 17.27 -6.14
CA PRO A 392 15.90 17.12 -5.48
C PRO A 392 17.06 17.83 -6.22
N HIS A 393 16.90 18.09 -7.52
CA HIS A 393 17.85 18.78 -8.40
C HIS A 393 17.11 19.85 -9.21
N PRO A 394 16.64 20.94 -8.56
CA PRO A 394 15.79 21.92 -9.20
C PRO A 394 16.51 22.59 -10.38
N ASP A 395 15.79 22.64 -11.51
CA ASP A 395 16.26 23.28 -12.73
C ASP A 395 15.55 24.63 -12.91
N LEU A 396 16.36 25.70 -12.94
CA LEU A 396 15.87 27.08 -13.01
C LEU A 396 14.91 27.32 -14.19
N ALA A 397 15.18 26.70 -15.35
CA ALA A 397 14.34 26.87 -16.53
C ALA A 397 12.98 26.21 -16.35
N THR A 398 12.96 25.00 -15.80
CA THR A 398 11.75 24.23 -15.50
C THR A 398 10.88 24.93 -14.45
N GLU A 399 11.47 25.40 -13.35
CA GLU A 399 10.77 26.16 -12.30
C GLU A 399 10.18 27.47 -12.83
N SER A 400 10.99 28.23 -13.58
CA SER A 400 10.55 29.49 -14.16
C SER A 400 9.41 29.26 -15.16
N GLN A 401 9.47 28.20 -15.94
CA GLN A 401 8.42 27.85 -16.91
C GLN A 401 7.11 27.53 -16.19
N ALA A 402 7.13 26.62 -15.20
CA ALA A 402 5.93 26.23 -14.45
C ALA A 402 5.26 27.45 -13.76
N LEU A 403 6.06 28.32 -13.15
CA LEU A 403 5.57 29.53 -12.49
C LEU A 403 4.95 30.54 -13.48
N ASN A 404 5.57 30.72 -14.64
CA ASN A 404 5.03 31.59 -15.69
C ASN A 404 3.73 31.03 -16.28
N ASP A 405 3.64 29.72 -16.48
CA ASP A 405 2.43 29.06 -16.98
C ASP A 405 1.27 29.20 -15.99
N LEU A 406 1.54 29.08 -14.69
CA LEU A 406 0.54 29.36 -13.65
C LEU A 406 0.12 30.84 -13.64
N LEU A 407 1.07 31.78 -13.72
CA LEU A 407 0.76 33.22 -13.77
C LEU A 407 -0.10 33.60 -14.97
N ALA A 408 0.14 32.97 -16.12
CA ALA A 408 -0.64 33.15 -17.35
C ALA A 408 -2.04 32.51 -17.25
N ALA A 409 -2.20 31.44 -16.48
CA ALA A 409 -3.51 30.84 -16.23
C ALA A 409 -4.35 31.63 -15.22
N LEU A 410 -3.69 32.32 -14.28
CA LEU A 410 -4.32 33.17 -13.27
C LEU A 410 -4.63 34.60 -13.79
N THR A 411 -4.32 34.95 -15.04
CA THR A 411 -4.79 36.20 -15.68
C THR A 411 -6.15 35.97 -16.29
#